data_AF-B7AQK7-F1
#
_entry.id   AF-B7AQK7-F1
#
_cell.length_a   1.000
_cell.length_b   1.000
_cell.length_c   1.000
_cell.angle_alpha   90.00
_cell.angle_beta   90.00
_cell.angle_gamma   90.00
#
_symmetry.space_group_name_H-M   'P 1'
#
loop_
_entity.id
_entity.type
_entity.pdbx_description
1 polymer ?
#
loop_
_entity_poly.entity_id
_entity_poly.type
_entity_poly.pdbx_seq_one_letter_code
_entity_poly.pdbx_strand_id
1 'polypeptide(L)'
;MVQQPILSEQLRIQRILCLKKYGLPAQPEEAYKHFAGDGQFELIKRALRAAGDTKLEYYDAVMADYIEEFRTGCTYNVVPYDGILPMLEELKHMGIKTATLSNKRHDNVIHVVETVFGDGLFDVVMGQSDDIPKKTGTRRSI
;
A
#
# COMPACT_ATOMS: atom_id res chain seq x y z
N MET A 1 -13.05 18.49 -2.46
CA MET A 1 -12.33 18.73 -1.19
C MET A 1 -12.27 17.40 -0.47
N VAL A 2 -11.16 16.65 -0.60
CA VAL A 2 -11.01 15.31 -0.02
C VAL A 2 -9.98 15.41 1.08
N GLN A 3 -10.30 14.87 2.25
CA GLN A 3 -9.50 14.96 3.46
C GLN A 3 -8.11 14.39 3.22
N GLN A 4 -7.13 15.29 3.31
CA GLN A 4 -5.69 15.06 3.19
C GLN A 4 -4.97 14.35 4.37
N PRO A 5 -5.56 14.03 5.56
CA PRO A 5 -4.72 13.70 6.72
C PRO A 5 -4.36 12.20 6.87
N ILE A 6 -5.11 11.25 6.30
CA ILE A 6 -4.82 9.81 6.50
C ILE A 6 -3.64 9.37 5.63
N LEU A 7 -3.55 9.92 4.43
CA LEU A 7 -2.46 9.65 3.49
C LEU A 7 -1.14 10.28 3.98
N SER A 8 -1.17 11.40 4.69
CA SER A 8 0.04 12.15 5.09
C SER A 8 0.77 11.55 6.30
N GLU A 9 0.08 10.85 7.19
CA GLU A 9 0.69 10.27 8.40
C GLU A 9 1.17 8.82 8.18
N GLN A 10 0.40 8.01 7.44
CA GLN A 10 0.75 6.62 7.14
C GLN A 10 1.91 6.51 6.14
N LEU A 11 2.06 7.51 5.27
CA LEU A 11 3.23 7.66 4.41
C LEU A 11 4.41 8.34 5.11
N ARG A 12 4.19 9.04 6.22
CA ARG A 12 5.27 9.67 7.00
C ARG A 12 6.20 8.65 7.61
N ILE A 13 5.64 7.56 8.15
CA ILE A 13 6.39 6.45 8.75
C ILE A 13 7.20 5.70 7.67
N GLN A 14 6.70 5.61 6.44
CA GLN A 14 7.37 4.92 5.34
C GLN A 14 8.52 5.70 4.67
N ARG A 15 8.64 7.02 4.86
CA ARG A 15 9.35 7.90 3.90
C ARG A 15 10.69 8.49 4.32
N ILE A 16 11.07 8.53 5.60
CA ILE A 16 12.18 9.40 6.01
C ILE A 16 13.20 8.71 6.92
N LEU A 17 12.79 7.70 7.68
CA LEU A 17 13.66 7.11 8.70
C LEU A 17 14.76 6.23 8.10
N CYS A 18 14.43 5.40 7.10
CA CYS A 18 15.43 4.50 6.50
C CYS A 18 16.54 5.29 5.80
N LEU A 19 16.22 6.20 4.87
CA LEU A 19 17.26 6.90 4.09
C LEU A 19 18.20 7.75 4.97
N LYS A 20 17.65 8.49 5.95
CA LYS A 20 18.47 9.30 6.87
C LYS A 20 19.43 8.45 7.70
N LYS A 21 19.02 7.23 8.10
CA LYS A 21 19.87 6.28 8.84
C LYS A 21 21.12 5.89 8.05
N TYR A 22 21.04 5.87 6.73
CA TYR A 22 22.16 5.57 5.82
C TYR A 22 22.84 6.83 5.27
N GLY A 23 22.57 8.02 5.83
CA GLY A 23 23.16 9.28 5.37
C GLY A 23 22.66 9.77 4.01
N LEU A 24 21.57 9.17 3.50
CA LEU A 24 21.00 9.53 2.21
C LEU A 24 19.97 10.68 2.36
N PRO A 25 19.92 11.62 1.40
CA PRO A 25 18.98 12.72 1.43
C PRO A 25 17.53 12.22 1.37
N ALA A 26 16.71 12.73 2.30
CA ALA A 26 15.27 12.46 2.29
C ALA A 26 14.63 13.06 1.04
N GLN A 27 13.68 12.32 0.46
CA GLN A 27 12.93 12.76 -0.72
C GLN A 27 11.67 13.55 -0.32
N PRO A 28 11.23 14.53 -1.12
CA PRO A 28 10.01 15.28 -0.86
C PRO A 28 8.77 14.36 -0.91
N GLU A 29 7.72 14.72 -0.17
CA GLU A 29 6.51 13.91 -0.05
C GLU A 29 5.84 13.65 -1.41
N GLU A 30 5.89 14.64 -2.30
CA GLU A 30 5.33 14.58 -3.64
C GLU A 30 6.02 13.50 -4.49
N ALA A 31 7.33 13.31 -4.34
CA ALA A 31 8.10 12.34 -5.14
C ALA A 31 7.63 10.91 -4.91
N TYR A 32 7.23 10.56 -3.68
CA TYR A 32 6.77 9.22 -3.34
C TYR A 32 5.41 8.86 -3.94
N LYS A 33 4.61 9.84 -4.39
CA LYS A 33 3.41 9.56 -5.20
C LYS A 33 3.80 8.91 -6.53
N HIS A 34 4.99 9.25 -7.06
CA HIS A 34 5.55 8.65 -8.27
C HIS A 34 6.32 7.36 -8.01
N PHE A 35 6.82 7.15 -6.79
CA PHE A 35 7.49 5.90 -6.42
C PHE A 35 6.49 4.78 -6.15
N ALA A 36 5.30 5.11 -5.66
CA ALA A 36 4.21 4.17 -5.43
C ALA A 36 3.56 3.67 -6.74
N GLY A 37 2.90 2.52 -6.69
CA GLY A 37 2.14 1.92 -7.81
C GLY A 37 2.58 0.50 -8.15
N ASP A 38 3.87 0.20 -8.00
CA ASP A 38 4.46 -1.09 -8.37
C ASP A 38 4.83 -1.96 -7.15
N GLY A 39 4.32 -1.61 -5.97
CA GLY A 39 4.58 -2.32 -4.72
C GLY A 39 5.82 -1.83 -3.97
N GLN A 40 5.99 -2.33 -2.74
CA GLN A 40 7.00 -1.84 -1.79
C GLN A 40 8.44 -2.00 -2.26
N PHE A 41 8.79 -3.11 -2.90
CA PHE A 41 10.14 -3.37 -3.39
C PHE A 41 10.59 -2.32 -4.41
N GLU A 42 9.71 -1.99 -5.35
CA GLU A 42 10.00 -1.01 -6.39
C GLU A 42 9.98 0.42 -5.83
N LEU A 43 9.11 0.71 -4.87
CA LEU A 43 9.11 1.98 -4.14
C LEU A 43 10.47 2.24 -3.47
N ILE A 44 11.02 1.26 -2.75
CA ILE A 44 12.32 1.40 -2.07
C ILE A 44 13.46 1.59 -3.07
N LYS A 45 13.47 0.85 -4.19
CA LYS A 45 14.48 1.03 -5.25
C LYS A 45 14.42 2.43 -5.86
N ARG A 46 13.22 2.95 -6.13
CA ARG A 46 13.05 4.31 -6.68
C ARG A 46 13.49 5.38 -5.67
N ALA A 47 13.15 5.20 -4.40
CA ALA A 47 13.57 6.12 -3.33
C ALA A 47 15.09 6.16 -3.15
N LEU A 48 15.76 4.99 -3.15
CA LEU A 48 17.23 4.89 -3.06
C LEU A 48 17.93 5.57 -4.22
N ARG A 49 17.48 5.30 -5.45
CA ARG A 49 18.02 5.93 -6.66
C ARG A 49 17.84 7.45 -6.64
N ALA A 50 16.66 7.92 -6.24
CA ALA A 50 16.39 9.36 -6.12
C ALA A 50 17.24 10.02 -5.03
N ALA A 51 17.64 9.24 -4.00
CA ALA A 51 18.55 9.69 -2.96
C ALA A 51 20.04 9.57 -3.31
N GLY A 52 20.38 9.11 -4.52
CA GLY A 52 21.76 9.00 -5.01
C GLY A 52 22.37 7.60 -4.90
N ASP A 53 21.72 6.64 -4.23
CA ASP A 53 22.13 5.23 -4.22
C ASP A 53 21.66 4.52 -5.50
N THR A 54 22.32 4.86 -6.61
CA THR A 54 21.99 4.32 -7.94
C THR A 54 22.33 2.83 -8.09
N LYS A 55 23.28 2.34 -7.30
CA LYS A 55 23.74 0.94 -7.27
C LYS A 55 22.95 0.07 -6.31
N LEU A 56 22.05 0.65 -5.51
CA LEU A 56 21.22 -0.05 -4.52
C LEU A 56 22.06 -0.74 -3.43
N GLU A 57 23.18 -0.13 -3.04
CA GLU A 57 24.09 -0.64 -2.01
C GLU A 57 23.40 -0.78 -0.63
N TYR A 58 22.41 0.06 -0.36
CA TYR A 58 21.68 0.05 0.91
C TYR A 58 20.33 -0.69 0.84
N TYR A 59 20.01 -1.34 -0.28
CA TYR A 59 18.68 -1.90 -0.51
C TYR A 59 18.26 -2.93 0.54
N ASP A 60 19.10 -3.93 0.83
CA ASP A 60 18.74 -5.00 1.75
C ASP A 60 18.55 -4.47 3.18
N ALA A 61 19.41 -3.53 3.60
CA ALA A 61 19.36 -2.92 4.92
C ALA A 61 18.12 -2.02 5.07
N VAL A 62 17.83 -1.18 4.08
CA VAL A 62 16.62 -0.35 4.04
C VAL A 62 15.35 -1.20 3.97
N MET A 63 15.36 -2.31 3.23
CA MET A 63 14.22 -3.22 3.14
C MET A 63 13.94 -3.91 4.48
N ALA A 64 14.99 -4.35 5.19
CA ALA A 64 14.85 -4.97 6.51
C ALA A 64 14.27 -3.98 7.52
N ASP A 65 14.80 -2.76 7.57
CA ASP A 65 14.25 -1.69 8.42
C ASP A 65 12.80 -1.36 8.06
N TYR A 66 12.49 -1.28 6.75
CA TYR A 66 11.13 -1.07 6.27
C TYR A 66 10.16 -2.16 6.73
N ILE A 67 10.57 -3.43 6.65
CA ILE A 67 9.74 -4.57 7.08
C ILE A 67 9.51 -4.53 8.59
N GLU A 68 10.55 -4.22 9.38
CA GLU A 68 10.42 -4.17 10.84
C GLU A 68 9.51 -3.01 11.28
N GLU A 69 9.71 -1.80 10.74
CA GLU A 69 8.84 -0.64 10.99
C GLU A 69 7.41 -0.87 10.51
N PHE A 70 7.25 -1.56 9.38
CA PHE A 70 5.93 -1.96 8.93
C PHE A 70 5.31 -2.94 9.92
N ARG A 71 6.03 -3.96 10.38
CA ARG A 71 5.52 -4.95 11.35
C ARG A 71 5.06 -4.29 12.66
N THR A 72 5.79 -3.29 13.14
CA THR A 72 5.47 -2.59 14.41
C THR A 72 4.41 -1.49 14.24
N GLY A 73 4.19 -0.98 13.01
CA GLY A 73 3.27 0.12 12.72
C GLY A 73 2.02 -0.21 11.86
N CYS A 74 1.86 -1.43 11.32
CA CYS A 74 0.93 -1.71 10.21
C CYS A 74 -0.57 -1.63 10.54
N THR A 75 -1.01 -1.65 11.80
CA THR A 75 -2.43 -1.49 12.12
C THR A 75 -2.86 -0.04 12.34
N TYR A 76 -1.94 0.92 12.22
CA TYR A 76 -2.23 2.31 12.55
C TYR A 76 -2.97 3.02 11.39
N ASN A 77 -4.27 3.24 11.59
CA ASN A 77 -5.14 4.22 10.93
C ASN A 77 -5.56 3.99 9.46
N VAL A 78 -5.76 2.75 9.01
CA VAL A 78 -6.54 2.54 7.78
C VAL A 78 -8.02 2.65 8.12
N VAL A 79 -8.66 3.75 7.72
CA VAL A 79 -10.13 3.89 7.78
C VAL A 79 -10.72 3.82 6.36
N PRO A 80 -11.90 3.22 6.17
CA PRO A 80 -12.61 3.30 4.91
C PRO A 80 -12.84 4.75 4.49
N TYR A 81 -12.90 5.01 3.18
CA TYR A 81 -13.39 6.31 2.71
C TYR A 81 -14.85 6.51 3.12
N ASP A 82 -15.21 7.76 3.42
CA ASP A 82 -16.57 8.14 3.75
C ASP A 82 -17.57 7.62 2.72
N GLY A 83 -18.63 6.97 3.21
CA GLY A 83 -19.70 6.40 2.37
C GLY A 83 -19.42 5.01 1.78
N ILE A 84 -18.18 4.50 1.82
CA ILE A 84 -17.88 3.15 1.29
C ILE A 84 -18.57 2.06 2.10
N LEU A 85 -18.55 2.15 3.44
CA LEU A 85 -19.22 1.17 4.30
C LEU A 85 -20.74 1.13 4.02
N PRO A 86 -21.50 2.25 4.12
CA PRO A 86 -22.92 2.25 3.78
C PRO A 86 -23.22 1.75 2.36
N MET A 87 -22.39 2.11 1.38
CA MET A 87 -22.55 1.66 0.01
C MET A 87 -22.41 0.13 -0.11
N LEU A 88 -21.38 -0.47 0.52
CA LEU A 88 -21.17 -1.92 0.48
C LEU A 88 -22.28 -2.68 1.22
N GLU A 89 -22.76 -2.14 2.35
CA GLU A 89 -23.90 -2.69 3.08
C GLU A 89 -25.18 -2.69 2.21
N GLU A 90 -25.45 -1.59 1.51
CA GLU A 90 -26.61 -1.49 0.62
C GLU A 90 -26.52 -2.45 -0.56
N LEU A 91 -25.34 -2.56 -1.20
CA LEU A 91 -25.11 -3.54 -2.27
C LEU A 91 -25.39 -4.97 -1.78
N LYS A 92 -24.98 -5.29 -0.55
CA LYS A 92 -25.25 -6.59 0.07
C LYS A 92 -26.74 -6.80 0.34
N HIS A 93 -27.46 -5.79 0.84
CA HIS A 93 -28.92 -5.84 1.02
C HIS A 93 -29.66 -6.07 -0.31
N MET A 94 -29.15 -5.51 -1.41
CA MET A 94 -29.66 -5.74 -2.76
C MET A 94 -29.33 -7.14 -3.32
N GLY A 95 -28.57 -7.97 -2.59
CA GLY A 95 -28.12 -9.27 -3.06
C GLY A 95 -27.02 -9.22 -4.12
N ILE A 96 -26.35 -8.07 -4.28
CA ILE A 96 -25.25 -7.90 -5.24
C ILE A 96 -23.97 -8.45 -4.64
N LYS A 97 -23.29 -9.32 -5.40
CA LYS A 97 -22.01 -9.91 -5.01
C LYS A 97 -20.87 -8.91 -5.15
N THR A 98 -20.06 -8.75 -4.11
CA THR A 98 -18.94 -7.80 -4.07
C THR A 98 -17.60 -8.52 -3.97
N ALA A 99 -16.57 -7.94 -4.60
CA ALA A 99 -15.22 -8.48 -4.57
C ALA A 99 -14.17 -7.38 -4.49
N THR A 100 -13.05 -7.66 -3.82
CA THR A 100 -11.87 -6.80 -3.81
C THR A 100 -10.68 -7.50 -4.46
N LEU A 101 -9.99 -6.79 -5.35
CA LEU A 101 -8.82 -7.27 -6.08
C LEU A 101 -7.66 -6.32 -5.86
N SER A 102 -6.60 -6.80 -5.22
CA SER A 102 -5.45 -6.00 -4.81
C SER A 102 -4.14 -6.61 -5.29
N ASN A 103 -3.17 -5.76 -5.63
CA ASN A 103 -1.80 -6.17 -5.94
C ASN A 103 -0.95 -6.45 -4.70
N LYS A 104 -1.50 -6.28 -3.49
CA LYS A 104 -0.80 -6.67 -2.25
C LYS A 104 -0.85 -8.18 -2.10
N ARG A 105 0.12 -8.77 -1.39
CA ARG A 105 0.11 -10.20 -1.06
C ARG A 105 -1.22 -10.60 -0.41
N HIS A 106 -1.74 -11.76 -0.77
CA HIS A 106 -3.10 -12.20 -0.40
C HIS A 106 -3.37 -12.18 1.10
N ASP A 107 -2.41 -12.66 1.90
CA ASP A 107 -2.41 -12.60 3.37
C ASP A 107 -2.63 -11.17 3.90
N ASN A 108 -1.90 -10.20 3.36
CA ASN A 108 -2.03 -8.80 3.75
C ASN A 108 -3.38 -8.20 3.33
N VAL A 109 -3.95 -8.64 2.22
CA VAL A 109 -5.27 -8.15 1.77
C VAL A 109 -6.37 -8.65 2.69
N ILE A 110 -6.35 -9.95 3.05
CA ILE A 110 -7.31 -10.52 4.00
C ILE A 110 -7.24 -9.75 5.32
N HIS A 111 -6.04 -9.62 5.90
CA HIS A 111 -5.85 -8.94 7.17
C HIS A 111 -6.39 -7.50 7.16
N VAL A 112 -6.12 -6.74 6.09
CA VAL A 112 -6.63 -5.37 5.96
C VAL A 112 -8.14 -5.36 5.79
N VAL A 113 -8.72 -6.24 4.97
CA VAL A 113 -10.16 -6.26 4.74
C VAL A 113 -10.91 -6.57 6.04
N GLU A 114 -10.49 -7.60 6.76
CA GLU A 114 -11.11 -7.98 8.03
C GLU A 114 -10.97 -6.89 9.09
N THR A 115 -9.79 -6.25 9.19
CA THR A 115 -9.54 -5.20 10.19
C THR A 115 -10.33 -3.92 9.89
N VAL A 116 -10.50 -3.57 8.61
CA VAL A 116 -11.01 -2.25 8.19
C VAL A 116 -12.51 -2.30 7.88
N PHE A 117 -13.00 -3.41 7.33
CA PHE A 117 -14.37 -3.56 6.84
C PHE A 117 -15.17 -4.63 7.61
N GLY A 118 -14.52 -5.39 8.48
CA GLY A 118 -15.13 -6.52 9.17
C GLY A 118 -15.30 -7.75 8.26
N ASP A 119 -15.78 -8.83 8.87
CA ASP A 119 -16.01 -10.09 8.17
C ASP A 119 -17.31 -10.05 7.34
N GLY A 120 -17.27 -10.71 6.17
CA GLY A 120 -18.44 -10.96 5.33
C GLY A 120 -18.98 -9.77 4.53
N LEU A 121 -18.30 -8.62 4.48
CA LEU A 121 -18.72 -7.50 3.63
C LEU A 121 -18.39 -7.70 2.14
N PHE A 122 -17.35 -8.49 1.85
CA PHE A 122 -16.97 -8.92 0.52
C PHE A 122 -17.19 -10.43 0.36
N ASP A 123 -17.79 -10.86 -0.76
CA ASP A 123 -17.92 -12.28 -1.08
C ASP A 123 -16.59 -12.89 -1.56
N VAL A 124 -15.74 -12.08 -2.17
CA VAL A 124 -14.41 -12.50 -2.65
C VAL A 124 -13.35 -11.47 -2.30
N VAL A 125 -12.30 -11.92 -1.63
CA VAL A 125 -11.11 -11.14 -1.35
C VAL A 125 -9.94 -11.77 -2.07
N MET A 126 -9.31 -11.04 -3.00
CA MET A 126 -8.21 -11.54 -3.81
C MET A 126 -7.02 -10.59 -3.74
N GLY A 127 -5.88 -11.13 -3.32
CA GLY A 127 -4.60 -10.44 -3.42
C GLY A 127 -3.69 -11.12 -4.45
N GLN A 128 -2.49 -10.59 -4.60
CA GLN A 128 -1.44 -11.22 -5.39
C GLN A 128 -0.99 -12.51 -4.70
N SER A 129 -0.93 -13.59 -5.48
CA SER A 129 -0.28 -14.87 -5.15
C SER A 129 0.63 -15.27 -6.31
N ASP A 130 1.47 -16.29 -6.13
CA ASP A 130 2.36 -16.77 -7.20
C ASP A 130 1.57 -17.34 -8.39
N ASP A 131 0.34 -17.82 -8.13
CA ASP A 131 -0.57 -18.36 -9.15
C ASP A 131 -1.35 -17.27 -9.91
N ILE A 132 -1.39 -16.04 -9.39
CA ILE A 132 -2.19 -14.93 -9.94
C ILE A 132 -1.26 -13.84 -10.47
N PRO A 133 -1.24 -13.62 -11.80
CA PRO A 133 -0.47 -12.52 -12.37
C PRO A 133 -0.86 -11.20 -11.71
N LYS A 134 0.15 -10.39 -11.36
CA LYS A 134 -0.06 -9.05 -10.81
C LYS A 134 -0.99 -8.27 -11.75
N LYS A 135 -1.99 -7.59 -11.19
CA LYS A 135 -2.87 -6.69 -11.96
C LYS A 135 -1.99 -5.58 -12.52
N THR A 136 -1.67 -5.67 -13.81
CA THR A 136 -1.01 -4.59 -14.53
C THR A 136 -1.99 -3.42 -14.60
N GLY A 137 -1.54 -2.19 -14.33
CA GLY A 137 -2.33 -1.00 -14.63
C GLY A 137 -2.86 -1.08 -16.07
N THR A 138 -4.06 -0.54 -16.30
CA THR A 138 -4.84 -0.61 -17.55
C THR A 138 -3.93 -0.77 -18.77
N ARG A 139 -3.94 -1.95 -19.43
CA ARG A 139 -3.59 -1.96 -20.86
C ARG A 139 -4.62 -1.03 -21.48
N ARG A 140 -4.20 0.14 -21.97
CA ARG A 140 -4.97 0.84 -22.99
C ARG A 140 -4.93 -0.06 -24.21
N SER A 141 -5.85 -1.01 -24.28
CA SER A 141 -6.24 -1.61 -25.55
C SER A 141 -7.21 -0.63 -26.19
N ILE A 142 -6.63 0.36 -26.88
CA ILE A 142 -7.01 0.91 -28.20
C ILE A 142 -5.97 1.95 -28.60
#